data_AF-A0AB34Q233-F1
#
_entry.id   AF-A0AB34Q233-F1
#
_cell.length_a   1.000
_cell.length_b   1.000
_cell.length_c   1.000
_cell.angle_alpha   90.00
_cell.angle_beta   90.00
_cell.angle_gamma   90.00
#
_symmetry.space_group_name_H-M   'P 1'
#
loop_
_entity.id
_entity.type
_entity.pdbx_description
1 polymer ?
#
loop_
_entity_poly.entity_id
_entity_poly.type
_entity_poly.pdbx_seq_one_letter_code
_entity_poly.pdbx_strand_id
1 'polypeptide(L)'
;MEAESLNIILIRCAESRQQNELFRSLLPEEGLRSLRVGFARSAIDLALEHHSALIRVVEAGEYGAAAALLRPILEAATIGFWFVYVASFEEIQSLQLDGSDNPIDDVPMLRDMAAKLTSTFPGIQAIVDEFKKGGAAKDGLINET
;
A
#
# COMPACT_ATOMS: atom_id res chain seq x y z
N MET A 1 -23.74 -6.95 16.79
CA MET A 1 -23.94 -6.03 15.65
C MET A 1 -25.39 -6.16 15.21
N GLU A 2 -26.06 -5.03 14.97
CA GLU A 2 -27.47 -5.02 14.56
C GLU A 2 -27.62 -5.50 13.11
N ALA A 3 -28.77 -6.11 12.78
CA ALA A 3 -29.03 -6.69 11.46
C ALA A 3 -28.95 -5.65 10.33
N GLU A 4 -29.36 -4.42 10.62
CA GLU A 4 -29.26 -3.28 9.70
C GLU A 4 -27.79 -2.93 9.40
N SER A 5 -26.94 -2.86 10.44
CA SER A 5 -25.51 -2.58 10.27
C SER A 5 -24.80 -3.67 9.44
N LEU A 6 -25.15 -4.94 9.67
CA LEU A 6 -24.61 -6.05 8.88
C LEU A 6 -25.00 -5.92 7.40
N ASN A 7 -26.25 -5.56 7.11
CA ASN A 7 -26.72 -5.38 5.74
C ASN A 7 -25.95 -4.26 5.02
N ILE A 8 -25.73 -3.13 5.71
CA ILE A 8 -24.92 -2.02 5.17
C ILE A 8 -23.49 -2.48 4.86
N ILE A 9 -22.88 -3.26 5.75
CA ILE A 9 -21.51 -3.78 5.55
C ILE A 9 -21.45 -4.68 4.31
N LEU A 10 -22.42 -5.59 4.14
CA LEU A 10 -22.47 -6.49 2.99
C LEU A 10 -22.66 -5.75 1.66
N ILE A 11 -23.52 -4.72 1.64
CA ILE A 11 -23.71 -3.85 0.47
C ILE A 11 -22.37 -3.18 0.11
N ARG A 12 -21.68 -2.61 1.10
CA ARG A 12 -20.37 -1.99 0.89
C ARG A 12 -19.32 -2.99 0.41
N CYS A 13 -19.33 -4.22 0.93
CA CYS A 13 -18.43 -5.28 0.46
C CYS A 13 -18.67 -5.62 -1.02
N ALA A 14 -19.94 -5.69 -1.44
CA ALA A 14 -20.30 -5.92 -2.83
C ALA A 14 -19.87 -4.77 -3.76
N GLU A 15 -20.14 -3.52 -3.37
CA GLU A 15 -19.70 -2.31 -4.10
C GLU A 15 -18.17 -2.28 -4.22
N SER A 16 -17.48 -2.55 -3.10
CA SER A 16 -16.03 -2.53 -3.04
C SER A 16 -15.39 -3.61 -3.93
N ARG A 17 -16.04 -4.77 -4.05
CA ARG A 17 -15.64 -5.83 -4.98
C ARG A 17 -15.79 -5.39 -6.43
N GLN A 18 -16.90 -4.74 -6.79
CA GLN A 18 -17.10 -4.22 -8.15
C GLN A 18 -16.06 -3.16 -8.51
N GLN A 19 -15.73 -2.27 -7.57
CA GLN A 19 -14.68 -1.28 -7.76
C GLN A 19 -13.31 -1.94 -7.97
N ASN A 20 -13.01 -2.98 -7.20
CA ASN A 20 -11.74 -3.71 -7.33
C ASN A 20 -11.60 -4.35 -8.72
N GLU A 21 -12.66 -4.99 -9.22
CA GLU A 21 -12.69 -5.55 -10.58
C GLU A 21 -12.57 -4.48 -11.66
N LEU A 22 -13.25 -3.34 -11.47
CA LEU A 22 -13.12 -2.20 -12.37
C LEU A 22 -11.66 -1.71 -12.43
N PHE A 23 -11.00 -1.53 -11.28
CA PHE A 23 -9.59 -1.13 -11.25
C PHE A 23 -8.69 -2.14 -11.95
N ARG A 24 -8.88 -3.45 -11.73
CA ARG A 24 -8.13 -4.49 -12.46
C ARG A 24 -8.31 -4.37 -13.97
N SER A 25 -9.52 -4.10 -14.44
CA SER A 25 -9.80 -3.96 -15.88
C SER A 25 -9.15 -2.72 -16.52
N LEU A 26 -8.79 -1.72 -15.71
CA LEU A 26 -8.11 -0.51 -16.16
C LEU A 26 -6.59 -0.67 -16.19
N LEU A 27 -6.04 -1.75 -15.60
CA LEU A 27 -4.60 -1.96 -15.58
C LEU A 27 -4.09 -2.35 -16.98
N PRO A 28 -2.93 -1.79 -17.40
CA PRO A 28 -2.31 -2.14 -18.68
C PRO A 28 -1.98 -3.63 -18.74
N GLU A 29 -2.26 -4.30 -19.87
CA GLU A 29 -1.95 -5.74 -20.07
C GLU A 29 -0.46 -6.08 -19.88
N GLU A 30 -0.18 -7.36 -19.56
CA GLU A 30 1.19 -7.82 -19.31
C GLU A 30 1.98 -7.74 -20.62
N GLY A 31 3.07 -6.97 -20.64
CA GLY A 31 3.91 -6.81 -21.84
C GLY A 31 4.26 -5.38 -22.22
N LEU A 32 3.77 -4.36 -21.50
CA LEU A 32 4.12 -2.96 -21.73
C LEU A 32 5.51 -2.58 -21.19
N ARG A 33 6.52 -3.06 -21.94
CA ARG A 33 7.96 -2.70 -22.15
C ARG A 33 8.79 -1.82 -21.20
N SER A 34 8.26 -1.13 -20.19
CA SER A 34 9.07 -0.32 -19.27
C SER A 34 9.06 -0.86 -17.85
N LEU A 35 10.22 -0.87 -17.19
CA LEU A 35 10.37 -1.27 -15.79
C LEU A 35 9.44 -0.49 -14.86
N ARG A 36 9.26 0.81 -15.14
CA ARG A 36 8.34 1.69 -14.41
C ARG A 36 6.91 1.14 -14.38
N VAL A 37 6.38 0.81 -15.56
CA VAL A 37 5.02 0.28 -15.70
C VAL A 37 4.92 -1.10 -15.05
N GLY A 38 5.95 -1.93 -15.19
CA GLY A 38 6.02 -3.24 -14.52
C GLY A 38 5.93 -3.12 -13.00
N PHE A 39 6.83 -2.37 -12.37
CA PHE A 39 6.83 -2.18 -10.92
C PHE A 39 5.57 -1.50 -10.40
N ALA A 40 5.10 -0.44 -11.09
CA ALA A 40 3.86 0.23 -10.74
C ALA A 40 2.68 -0.74 -10.76
N ARG A 41 2.56 -1.54 -11.82
CA ARG A 41 1.48 -2.51 -11.95
C ARG A 41 1.54 -3.56 -10.85
N SER A 42 2.70 -4.17 -10.60
CA SER A 42 2.85 -5.18 -9.54
C SER A 42 2.44 -4.64 -8.18
N ALA A 43 2.82 -3.39 -7.85
CA ALA A 43 2.43 -2.76 -6.60
C ALA A 43 0.92 -2.48 -6.52
N ILE A 44 0.29 -2.05 -7.62
CA ILE A 44 -1.17 -1.87 -7.65
C ILE A 44 -1.89 -3.23 -7.59
N ASP A 45 -1.44 -4.25 -8.31
CA ASP A 45 -2.02 -5.60 -8.24
C ASP A 45 -1.97 -6.14 -6.79
N LEU A 46 -0.87 -5.94 -6.08
CA LEU A 46 -0.74 -6.27 -4.66
C LEU A 46 -1.75 -5.51 -3.78
N ALA A 47 -1.94 -4.21 -4.02
CA ALA A 47 -2.95 -3.42 -3.31
C ALA A 47 -4.37 -3.97 -3.55
N LEU A 48 -4.69 -4.33 -4.80
CA LEU A 48 -5.99 -4.91 -5.18
C LEU A 48 -6.18 -6.32 -4.59
N GLU A 49 -5.12 -7.10 -4.42
CA GLU A 49 -5.16 -8.39 -3.72
C GLU A 49 -5.42 -8.23 -2.22
N HIS A 50 -4.71 -7.31 -1.54
CA HIS A 50 -4.97 -7.01 -0.14
C HIS A 50 -6.38 -6.45 0.08
N HIS A 51 -6.90 -5.65 -0.85
CA HIS A 51 -8.27 -5.15 -0.81
C HIS A 51 -9.30 -6.29 -0.93
N SER A 52 -9.07 -7.25 -1.83
CA SER A 52 -9.87 -8.48 -1.90
C SER A 52 -9.82 -9.30 -0.61
N ALA A 53 -8.64 -9.42 0.03
CA ALA A 53 -8.50 -10.09 1.31
C ALA A 53 -9.25 -9.35 2.42
N LEU A 54 -9.20 -8.02 2.45
CA LEU A 54 -9.92 -7.16 3.39
C LEU A 54 -11.42 -7.42 3.32
N ILE A 55 -12.00 -7.44 2.11
CA ILE A 55 -13.42 -7.74 1.92
C ILE A 55 -13.78 -9.10 2.54
N ARG A 56 -12.99 -10.14 2.29
CA ARG A 56 -13.25 -11.50 2.82
C ARG A 56 -13.21 -11.56 4.35
N VAL A 57 -12.27 -10.86 4.99
CA VAL A 57 -12.18 -10.84 6.46
C VAL A 57 -13.27 -9.97 7.10
N VAL A 58 -13.71 -8.90 6.43
CA VAL A 58 -14.88 -8.11 6.86
C VAL A 58 -16.15 -8.94 6.78
N GLU A 59 -16.36 -9.68 5.69
CA GLU A 59 -17.51 -10.59 5.53
C GLU A 59 -17.50 -11.72 6.58
N ALA A 60 -16.31 -12.16 7.02
CA ALA A 60 -16.15 -13.13 8.10
C ALA A 60 -16.35 -12.53 9.52
N GLY A 61 -16.50 -11.21 9.64
CA GLY A 61 -16.62 -10.52 10.94
C GLY A 61 -15.28 -10.31 11.67
N GLU A 62 -14.16 -10.58 11.01
CA GLU A 62 -12.80 -10.47 11.56
C GLU A 62 -12.25 -9.05 11.40
N TYR A 63 -12.89 -8.07 12.04
CA TYR A 63 -12.59 -6.64 11.84
C TYR A 63 -11.18 -6.22 12.28
N GLY A 64 -10.59 -6.92 13.26
CA GLY A 64 -9.20 -6.67 13.66
C GLY A 64 -8.20 -7.05 12.56
N ALA A 65 -8.43 -8.20 11.91
CA ALA A 65 -7.65 -8.61 10.74
C ALA A 65 -7.89 -7.66 9.55
N ALA A 66 -9.13 -7.21 9.36
CA ALA A 66 -9.46 -6.20 8.35
C ALA A 66 -8.68 -4.89 8.57
N ALA A 67 -8.61 -4.40 9.80
CA ALA A 67 -7.87 -3.19 10.15
C ALA A 67 -6.37 -3.34 9.88
N ALA A 68 -5.80 -4.53 10.15
CA ALA A 68 -4.39 -4.81 9.86
C ALA A 68 -4.07 -4.75 8.35
N LEU A 69 -5.04 -5.05 7.48
CA LEU A 69 -4.89 -5.00 6.02
C LEU A 69 -4.96 -3.58 5.44
N LEU A 70 -5.44 -2.57 6.18
CA LEU A 70 -5.48 -1.20 5.69
C LEU A 70 -4.07 -0.65 5.39
N ARG A 71 -3.09 -0.99 6.24
CA ARG A 71 -1.70 -0.56 6.08
C ARG A 71 -1.05 -1.10 4.81
N PRO A 72 -1.01 -2.42 4.55
CA PRO A 72 -0.40 -2.94 3.33
C PRO A 72 -1.12 -2.49 2.05
N ILE A 73 -2.44 -2.26 2.08
CA ILE A 73 -3.16 -1.64 0.94
C ILE A 73 -2.61 -0.23 0.66
N LEU A 74 -2.50 0.61 1.69
CA LEU A 74 -1.99 1.98 1.55
C LEU A 74 -0.54 2.01 1.08
N GLU A 75 0.30 1.17 1.66
CA GLU A 75 1.72 1.03 1.28
C GLU A 75 1.83 0.63 -0.19
N ALA A 76 1.21 -0.48 -0.60
CA ALA A 76 1.25 -0.98 -1.97
C ALA A 76 0.69 0.02 -3.01
N ALA A 77 -0.45 0.65 -2.70
CA ALA A 77 -1.04 1.65 -3.60
C ALA A 77 -0.13 2.88 -3.76
N THR A 78 0.46 3.36 -2.66
CA THR A 78 1.35 4.52 -2.70
C THR A 78 2.65 4.21 -3.43
N ILE A 79 3.19 3.01 -3.26
CA ILE A 79 4.34 2.52 -4.04
C ILE A 79 4.02 2.53 -5.53
N GLY A 80 2.85 2.02 -5.93
CA GLY A 80 2.38 2.06 -7.32
C GLY A 80 2.33 3.49 -7.87
N PHE A 81 1.72 4.41 -7.12
CA PHE A 81 1.68 5.82 -7.51
C PHE A 81 3.05 6.50 -7.55
N TRP A 82 3.94 6.15 -6.63
CA TRP A 82 5.31 6.65 -6.62
C TRP A 82 6.05 6.24 -7.89
N PHE A 83 5.94 4.96 -8.30
CA PHE A 83 6.51 4.50 -9.56
C PHE A 83 5.95 5.25 -10.78
N VAL A 84 4.64 5.52 -10.82
CA VAL A 84 4.06 6.21 -11.99
C VAL A 84 4.48 7.67 -12.05
N TYR A 85 4.41 8.39 -10.92
CA TYR A 85 4.40 9.86 -10.93
C TYR A 85 5.63 10.53 -10.31
N VAL A 86 6.41 9.82 -9.48
CA VAL A 86 7.42 10.46 -8.63
C VAL A 86 8.82 9.92 -8.88
N ALA A 87 8.98 8.60 -9.00
CA ALA A 87 10.29 7.95 -9.11
C ALA A 87 11.09 8.48 -10.31
N SER A 88 12.38 8.76 -10.12
CA SER A 88 13.27 9.13 -11.23
C SER A 88 13.60 7.91 -12.09
N PHE A 89 14.21 8.13 -13.26
CA PHE A 89 14.66 7.01 -14.09
C PHE A 89 15.79 6.24 -13.42
N GLU A 90 16.72 6.94 -12.79
CA GLU A 90 17.85 6.38 -12.05
C GLU A 90 17.38 5.53 -10.87
N GLU A 91 16.40 6.04 -10.09
CA GLU A 91 15.81 5.30 -8.97
C GLU A 91 15.15 3.99 -9.41
N ILE A 92 14.53 3.96 -10.60
CA ILE A 92 13.92 2.74 -11.15
C ILE A 92 14.98 1.77 -11.67
N GLN A 93 16.05 2.28 -12.30
CA GLN A 93 17.14 1.45 -12.79
C GLN A 93 18.01 0.87 -11.67
N SER A 94 18.08 1.54 -10.51
CA SER A 94 18.82 1.05 -9.36
C SER A 94 18.12 -0.09 -8.62
N LEU A 95 16.86 -0.37 -8.93
CA LEU A 95 16.13 -1.50 -8.33
C LEU A 95 16.76 -2.79 -8.82
N GLN A 96 17.29 -3.54 -7.87
CA GLN A 96 17.88 -4.85 -8.09
C GLN A 96 16.78 -5.82 -8.56
N LEU A 97 17.02 -6.45 -9.70
CA LEU A 97 16.17 -7.53 -10.25
C LEU A 97 16.74 -8.91 -9.90
N ASP A 98 17.94 -8.95 -9.30
CA ASP A 98 18.52 -10.15 -8.75
C ASP A 98 17.74 -10.55 -7.49
N GLY A 99 17.22 -11.77 -7.47
CA GLY A 99 16.31 -12.30 -6.46
C GLY A 99 16.87 -12.45 -5.04
N SER A 100 17.87 -11.66 -4.66
CA SER A 100 18.17 -11.35 -3.26
C SER A 100 17.25 -10.20 -2.81
N ASP A 101 15.95 -10.47 -2.69
CA ASP A 101 14.99 -9.49 -2.17
C ASP A 101 15.44 -9.04 -0.78
N ASN A 102 15.75 -7.74 -0.61
CA ASN A 102 15.75 -7.12 0.70
C ASN A 102 14.63 -6.06 0.73
N PRO A 103 13.39 -6.44 1.06
CA PRO A 103 12.21 -5.57 0.93
C PRO A 103 12.25 -4.31 1.78
N ILE A 104 13.23 -4.16 2.68
CA ILE A 104 13.48 -2.96 3.47
C ILE A 104 14.29 -1.92 2.68
N ASP A 105 15.18 -2.35 1.77
CA ASP A 105 16.10 -1.48 1.04
C ASP A 105 15.59 -1.16 -0.38
N ASP A 106 14.77 -2.04 -0.97
CA ASP A 106 14.38 -1.94 -2.39
C ASP A 106 13.23 -0.96 -2.65
N VAL A 107 12.41 -0.63 -1.64
CA VAL A 107 11.23 0.22 -1.84
C VAL A 107 11.19 1.32 -0.77
N PRO A 108 11.04 2.62 -1.15
CA PRO A 108 11.01 3.69 -0.18
C PRO A 108 9.83 3.50 0.78
N MET A 109 10.02 3.80 2.07
CA MET A 109 8.89 3.76 3.00
C MET A 109 7.88 4.87 2.67
N LEU A 110 6.60 4.68 3.03
CA LEU A 110 5.55 5.70 2.87
C LEU A 110 5.97 7.08 3.39
N ARG A 111 6.70 7.10 4.50
CA ARG A 111 7.24 8.31 5.09
C ARG A 111 8.19 9.04 4.12
N ASP A 112 9.09 8.31 3.49
CA ASP A 112 10.11 8.88 2.61
C ASP A 112 9.48 9.39 1.31
N MET A 113 8.48 8.66 0.80
CA MET A 113 7.67 9.11 -0.33
C MET A 113 6.90 10.40 0.00
N ALA A 114 6.22 10.43 1.15
CA ALA A 114 5.46 11.60 1.59
C ALA A 114 6.34 12.83 1.84
N ALA A 115 7.54 12.64 2.40
CA ALA A 115 8.50 13.71 2.63
C ALA A 115 8.98 14.36 1.31
N LYS A 116 9.17 13.57 0.24
CA LYS A 116 9.52 14.11 -1.08
C LYS A 116 8.42 14.98 -1.69
N LEU A 117 7.15 14.73 -1.34
CA LEU A 117 6.00 15.48 -1.84
C LEU A 117 5.77 16.82 -1.14
N THR A 118 6.40 17.08 0.02
CA THR A 118 6.21 18.33 0.79
C THR A 118 6.47 19.59 -0.04
N SER A 119 7.45 19.56 -0.95
CA SER A 119 7.77 20.69 -1.82
C SER A 119 6.63 21.06 -2.78
N THR A 120 5.84 20.08 -3.20
CA THR A 120 4.76 20.23 -4.19
C THR A 120 3.39 20.35 -3.51
N PHE A 121 3.19 19.67 -2.38
CA PHE A 121 1.97 19.70 -1.60
C PHE A 121 2.30 19.88 -0.10
N PRO A 122 2.49 21.13 0.36
CA PRO A 122 2.95 21.40 1.73
C PRO A 122 2.05 20.83 2.83
N GLY A 123 0.75 20.62 2.55
CA GLY A 123 -0.21 20.02 3.48
C GLY A 123 0.12 18.58 3.90
N ILE A 124 0.96 17.87 3.15
CA ILE A 124 1.37 16.49 3.48
C ILE A 124 2.31 16.42 4.69
N GLN A 125 2.90 17.54 5.11
CA GLN A 125 3.87 17.59 6.21
C GLN A 125 3.29 17.05 7.52
N ALA A 126 2.01 17.31 7.80
CA ALA A 126 1.33 16.78 8.99
C ALA A 126 1.33 15.24 9.03
N ILE A 127 1.10 14.60 7.86
CA ILE A 127 1.12 13.14 7.72
C ILE A 127 2.55 12.60 7.90
N VAL A 128 3.55 13.28 7.34
CA VAL A 128 4.98 12.93 7.52
C VAL A 128 5.39 12.95 9.00
N ASP A 129 4.90 13.94 9.76
CA ASP A 129 5.21 14.07 11.17
C ASP A 129 4.48 13.05 12.04
N GLU A 130 3.28 12.60 11.64
CA GLU A 130 2.59 11.51 12.33
C GLU A 130 3.29 10.16 12.16
N PHE A 131 3.90 9.89 11.00
CA PHE A 131 4.72 8.68 10.81
C PHE A 131 5.88 8.60 11.81
N LYS A 132 6.42 9.73 12.32
CA LYS A 132 7.48 9.73 13.35
C LYS A 132 7.01 9.19 14.70
N LYS A 133 5.71 9.28 15.02
CA LYS A 133 5.17 8.88 16.33
C LYS A 133 4.99 7.37 16.50
N GLY A 134 5.03 6.59 15.41
CA GLY A 134 4.82 5.13 15.43
C GLY A 134 6.07 4.26 15.62
N GLY A 135 7.26 4.84 15.79
CA GLY A 135 8.55 4.12 15.79
C GLY A 135 9.10 3.65 17.14
N ALA A 136 8.37 3.80 18.25
CA ALA A 136 8.90 3.50 19.58
C ALA A 136 8.65 2.03 20.03
N ALA A 137 9.05 1.05 19.21
CA ALA A 137 8.94 -0.37 19.59
C ALA A 137 10.25 -1.17 19.50
N LYS A 138 11.42 -0.52 19.30
CA LYS A 138 12.69 -1.26 19.19
C LYS A 138 13.92 -0.72 19.94
N ASP A 139 13.77 0.22 20.87
CA ASP A 139 14.93 0.73 21.66
C ASP A 139 14.87 0.38 23.17
N GLY A 140 14.19 -0.71 23.55
CA GLY A 140 13.87 -0.99 24.95
C GLY A 140 14.29 -2.32 25.55
N LEU A 141 15.04 -3.19 24.85
CA LEU A 141 15.30 -4.55 25.35
C LEU A 141 16.66 -5.13 24.92
N ILE A 142 17.77 -4.42 25.20
CA ILE A 142 19.07 -5.10 25.40
C ILE A 142 19.92 -4.30 26.39
N ASN A 143 19.84 -4.65 27.67
CA ASN A 143 20.99 -4.74 28.61
C ASN A 143 20.47 -4.96 30.04
N GLU A 144 20.15 -6.20 30.37
CA GLU A 144 20.39 -6.73 31.71
C GLU A 144 20.93 -8.16 31.56
N THR A 145 22.25 -8.29 31.56
CA THR A 145 22.99 -9.36 32.26
C THR A 145 24.45 -8.97 32.39
#